data_AF-A0A0K8R945-F1
#
_entry.id   AF-A0A0K8R945-F1
#
_cell.length_a   1.000
_cell.length_b   1.000
_cell.length_c   1.000
_cell.angle_alpha   90.00
_cell.angle_beta   90.00
_cell.angle_gamma   90.00
#
_symmetry.space_group_name_H-M   'P 1'
#
loop_
_entity.id
_entity.type
_entity.pdbx_description
1 polymer ?
#
loop_
_entity_poly.entity_id
_entity_poly.type
_entity_poly.pdbx_seq_one_letter_code
_entity_poly.pdbx_strand_id
1 'polypeptide(L)'
;MLWCVLLGVSTLIQEATSRGPANEYIAYPRLLEERGTNGEKLLHIKDGLTLRLEKISSLGENFVFTERNGTDIFRRYINTKNLEEGLFEDRRQMAAVSLKETNEGVEIDGMVSPTLRIAPLLFMARSQDGSIPHKVSEIKAHADYNHDFILQPDALLKARALRNYYWSRRK
;
A
#
# COMPACT_ATOMS: atom_id res chain seq x y z
N MET A 1 -57.06 38.15 24.04
CA MET A 1 -56.86 37.41 25.31
C MET A 1 -56.65 35.96 24.95
N LEU A 2 -55.56 35.36 25.45
CA LEU A 2 -55.36 33.91 25.68
C LEU A 2 -55.45 32.99 24.44
N TRP A 3 -54.54 32.07 24.10
CA TRP A 3 -53.46 31.38 24.82
C TRP A 3 -52.66 30.65 23.72
N CYS A 4 -51.35 30.90 23.57
CA CYS A 4 -50.26 29.98 23.91
C CYS A 4 -50.66 28.52 24.21
N VAL A 5 -50.14 27.56 23.44
CA VAL A 5 -49.39 26.33 23.83
C VAL A 5 -49.05 25.60 22.51
N LEU A 6 -47.88 25.81 21.88
CA LEU A 6 -46.64 25.04 22.08
C LEU A 6 -46.85 23.53 22.24
N LEU A 7 -46.83 22.77 21.15
CA LEU A 7 -46.30 21.41 21.16
C LEU A 7 -45.36 21.25 19.97
N GLY A 8 -44.08 21.50 20.26
CA GLY A 8 -42.98 21.12 19.39
C GLY A 8 -42.85 19.61 19.36
N VAL A 9 -43.04 19.04 18.18
CA VAL A 9 -42.51 17.71 17.86
C VAL A 9 -41.42 17.93 16.83
N SER A 10 -40.30 18.49 17.27
CA SER A 10 -39.08 18.43 16.47
C SER A 10 -38.59 16.99 16.54
N THR A 11 -38.93 16.19 15.55
CA THR A 11 -38.24 14.92 15.32
C THR A 11 -36.81 15.28 14.97
N LEU A 12 -35.91 15.16 15.94
CA LEU A 12 -34.48 15.06 15.68
C LEU A 12 -34.30 13.80 14.83
N ILE A 13 -34.32 13.97 13.51
CA ILE A 13 -33.78 12.98 12.61
C ILE A 13 -32.28 13.03 12.88
N GLN A 14 -31.85 12.12 13.76
CA GLN A 14 -30.46 11.73 13.84
C GLN A 14 -30.14 11.18 12.45
N GLU A 15 -29.55 12.01 11.59
CA GLU A 15 -28.88 11.51 10.40
C GLU A 15 -27.79 10.58 10.91
N ALA A 16 -28.10 9.28 10.90
CA ALA A 16 -27.08 8.26 10.88
C ALA A 16 -26.22 8.62 9.68
N THR A 17 -25.03 9.15 9.95
CA THR A 17 -24.00 9.30 8.94
C THR A 17 -23.71 7.87 8.49
N SER A 18 -24.42 7.44 7.45
CA SER A 18 -24.06 6.26 6.69
C SER A 18 -22.59 6.43 6.42
N ARG A 19 -21.75 5.53 6.95
CA ARG A 19 -20.37 5.40 6.46
C ARG A 19 -20.49 5.42 4.94
N GLY A 20 -19.91 6.45 4.33
CA GLY A 20 -20.03 6.67 2.89
C GLY A 20 -19.55 5.43 2.14
N PRO A 21 -19.87 5.32 0.82
CA PRO A 21 -19.26 4.28 0.01
C PRO A 21 -17.74 4.31 0.22
N ALA A 22 -17.12 3.13 0.35
CA ALA A 22 -15.66 3.03 0.44
C ALA A 22 -15.04 3.97 -0.61
N ASN A 23 -14.13 4.86 -0.19
CA ASN A 23 -13.57 5.89 -1.07
C ASN A 23 -12.66 5.24 -2.12
N GLU A 24 -13.26 4.60 -3.12
CA GLU A 24 -12.61 4.00 -4.28
C GLU A 24 -12.83 4.89 -5.50
N TYR A 25 -11.78 5.11 -6.29
CA TYR A 25 -11.86 5.86 -7.53
C TYR A 25 -10.85 5.35 -8.55
N ILE A 26 -11.11 5.64 -9.82
CA ILE A 26 -10.19 5.35 -10.93
C ILE A 26 -9.32 6.58 -11.16
N ALA A 27 -8.02 6.37 -11.19
CA ALA A 27 -7.00 7.35 -11.50
C ALA A 27 -6.27 6.96 -12.78
N TYR A 28 -5.63 7.94 -13.41
CA TYR A 28 -4.74 7.75 -14.55
C TYR A 28 -3.40 8.38 -14.20
N PRO A 29 -2.54 7.66 -13.45
CA PRO A 29 -1.29 8.21 -12.97
C PRO A 29 -0.36 8.58 -14.13
N ARG A 30 0.37 9.68 -13.96
CA ARG A 30 1.33 10.16 -14.96
C ARG A 30 2.63 10.58 -14.28
N LEU A 31 3.74 10.23 -14.91
CA LEU A 31 5.04 10.74 -14.55
C LEU A 31 5.18 12.16 -15.13
N LEU A 32 5.37 13.16 -14.28
CA LEU A 32 5.47 14.54 -14.73
C LEU A 32 6.90 14.89 -15.13
N GLU A 33 7.88 14.58 -14.28
CA GLU A 33 9.29 14.91 -14.49
C GLU A 33 10.17 13.94 -13.72
N GLU A 34 11.34 13.62 -14.30
CA GLU A 34 12.48 13.07 -13.56
C GLU A 34 13.36 14.24 -13.12
N ARG A 35 13.63 14.35 -11.82
CA ARG A 35 14.35 15.47 -11.22
C ARG A 35 15.64 14.99 -10.56
N GLY A 36 16.70 15.79 -10.73
CA GLY A 36 17.98 15.56 -10.07
C GLY A 36 18.77 14.37 -10.62
N THR A 37 19.97 14.18 -10.09
CA THR A 37 20.91 13.11 -10.51
C THR A 37 20.59 11.73 -9.93
N ASN A 38 19.62 11.66 -9.00
CA ASN A 38 19.31 10.46 -8.22
C ASN A 38 18.07 9.70 -8.71
N GLY A 39 17.51 10.09 -9.85
CA GLY A 39 16.30 9.47 -10.41
C GLY A 39 15.04 9.75 -9.59
N GLU A 40 14.93 10.93 -8.98
CA GLU A 40 13.70 11.33 -8.29
C GLU A 40 12.58 11.50 -9.32
N LYS A 41 11.39 11.01 -9.00
CA LYS A 41 10.26 10.99 -9.93
C LYS A 41 9.07 11.71 -9.33
N LEU A 42 8.43 12.59 -10.09
CA LEU A 42 7.18 13.21 -9.67
C LEU A 42 6.00 12.45 -10.29
N LEU A 43 5.23 11.76 -9.45
CA LEU A 43 4.07 10.99 -9.87
C LEU A 43 2.78 11.72 -9.52
N HIS A 44 2.03 12.13 -10.54
CA HIS A 44 0.70 12.68 -10.34
C HIS A 44 -0.35 11.58 -10.43
N ILE A 45 -1.23 11.47 -9.43
CA ILE A 45 -2.32 10.48 -9.40
C ILE A 45 -3.67 11.16 -9.63
N LYS A 46 -3.92 12.25 -8.92
CA LYS A 46 -5.09 13.13 -9.10
C LYS A 46 -4.80 14.50 -8.50
N ASP A 47 -5.72 15.45 -8.69
CA ASP A 47 -5.67 16.73 -7.99
C ASP A 47 -5.60 16.54 -6.47
N GLY A 48 -4.61 17.17 -5.85
CA GLY A 48 -4.33 17.04 -4.42
C GLY A 48 -3.58 15.77 -4.01
N LEU A 49 -3.24 14.86 -4.94
CA LEU A 49 -2.42 13.68 -4.67
C LEU A 49 -1.32 13.51 -5.73
N THR A 50 -0.13 14.01 -5.37
CA THR A 50 1.11 13.86 -6.13
C THR A 50 2.18 13.33 -5.18
N LEU A 51 2.91 12.30 -5.62
CA LEU A 51 4.01 11.70 -4.87
C LEU A 51 5.35 12.21 -5.40
N ARG A 52 6.27 12.53 -4.50
CA ARG A 52 7.68 12.77 -4.79
C ARG A 52 8.44 11.49 -4.45
N LEU A 53 8.68 10.71 -5.49
CA LEU A 53 9.27 9.38 -5.40
C LEU A 53 10.78 9.45 -5.36
N GLU A 54 11.36 8.84 -4.34
CA GLU A 54 12.78 8.58 -4.19
C GLU A 54 13.01 7.06 -4.21
N LYS A 55 14.09 6.59 -4.84
CA LYS A 55 14.40 5.16 -4.88
C LYS A 55 14.65 4.65 -3.46
N ILE A 56 14.08 3.48 -3.11
CA ILE A 56 14.36 2.90 -1.80
C ILE A 56 15.84 2.53 -1.73
N SER A 57 16.53 3.11 -0.74
CA SER A 57 17.99 2.97 -0.56
C SER A 57 18.39 1.87 0.41
N SER A 58 17.45 1.33 1.19
CA SER A 58 17.71 0.31 2.19
C SER A 58 16.62 -0.76 2.18
N LEU A 59 16.69 -1.67 1.21
CA LEU A 59 15.99 -2.94 1.32
C LEU A 59 16.91 -3.91 2.06
N GLY A 60 16.38 -4.63 3.06
CA GLY A 60 17.18 -5.62 3.78
C GLY A 60 17.71 -6.68 2.81
N GLU A 61 19.02 -6.99 2.87
CA GLU A 61 19.72 -7.88 1.93
C GLU A 61 19.13 -9.31 1.81
N ASN A 62 18.24 -9.70 2.74
CA ASN A 62 17.71 -11.05 2.85
C ASN A 62 16.19 -11.07 3.06
N PHE A 63 15.42 -10.83 1.99
CA PHE A 63 13.98 -11.05 2.02
C PHE A 63 13.64 -12.53 1.78
N VAL A 64 12.94 -13.15 2.73
CA VAL A 64 12.43 -14.52 2.62
C VAL A 64 10.94 -14.52 2.86
N PHE A 65 10.17 -14.79 1.81
CA PHE A 65 8.74 -15.03 1.97
C PHE A 65 8.54 -16.43 2.53
N THR A 66 7.94 -16.52 3.73
CA THR A 66 7.63 -17.78 4.38
C THR A 66 6.14 -17.97 4.42
N GLU A 67 5.68 -19.02 3.75
CA GLU A 67 4.27 -19.41 3.70
C GLU A 67 4.11 -20.72 4.46
N ARG A 68 3.15 -20.77 5.38
CA ARG A 68 2.79 -22.00 6.10
C ARG A 68 1.46 -22.50 5.58
N ASN A 69 1.45 -23.74 5.11
CA ASN A 69 0.22 -24.46 4.78
C ASN A 69 0.18 -25.74 5.63
N GLY A 70 -0.58 -25.70 6.73
CA GLY A 70 -0.58 -26.79 7.72
C GLY A 70 0.81 -26.99 8.34
N THR A 71 1.38 -28.20 8.15
CA THR A 71 2.74 -28.55 8.58
C THR A 71 3.83 -28.11 7.60
N ASP A 72 3.47 -27.79 6.36
CA ASP A 72 4.42 -27.46 5.31
C ASP A 72 4.85 -26.00 5.42
N ILE A 73 6.16 -25.77 5.31
CA ILE A 73 6.76 -24.44 5.35
C ILE A 73 7.46 -24.22 4.01
N PHE A 74 6.88 -23.37 3.17
CA PHE A 74 7.47 -22.93 1.92
C PHE A 74 8.27 -21.67 2.16
N ARG A 75 9.51 -21.63 1.68
CA ARG A 75 10.37 -20.45 1.76
C ARG A 75 10.82 -20.05 0.38
N ARG A 76 10.49 -18.82 0.00
CA ARG A 76 10.94 -18.21 -1.26
C ARG A 76 11.93 -17.11 -0.93
N TYR A 77 13.16 -17.29 -1.40
CA TYR A 77 14.19 -16.25 -1.33
C TYR A 77 13.91 -15.23 -2.43
N ILE A 78 13.75 -13.97 -2.04
CA ILE A 78 13.47 -12.89 -2.98
C ILE A 78 14.81 -12.24 -3.34
N ASN A 79 15.07 -12.09 -4.64
CA ASN A 79 16.18 -11.28 -5.11
C ASN A 79 15.86 -9.80 -4.89
N THR A 80 16.48 -9.21 -3.87
CA THR A 80 16.23 -7.84 -3.43
C THR A 80 16.70 -6.81 -4.45
N LYS A 81 17.74 -7.11 -5.25
CA LYS A 81 18.23 -6.20 -6.29
C LYS A 81 17.18 -5.89 -7.35
N ASN A 82 16.45 -6.92 -7.79
CA ASN A 82 15.38 -6.76 -8.76
C ASN A 82 14.16 -6.02 -8.16
N LEU A 83 13.99 -6.09 -6.84
CA LEU A 83 12.90 -5.41 -6.15
C LEU A 83 13.23 -3.92 -5.93
N GLU A 84 14.48 -3.59 -5.61
CA GLU A 84 14.96 -2.21 -5.45
C GLU A 84 14.87 -1.38 -6.74
N GLU A 85 15.01 -2.00 -7.92
CA GLU A 85 15.00 -1.29 -9.19
C GLU A 85 13.67 -0.59 -9.50
N GLY A 86 12.55 -1.18 -9.09
CA GLY A 86 11.21 -0.64 -9.33
C GLY A 86 10.52 -0.08 -8.09
N LEU A 87 11.16 -0.04 -6.92
CA LEU A 87 10.51 0.33 -5.66
C LEU A 87 10.91 1.73 -5.20
N PHE A 88 9.90 2.55 -4.96
CA PHE A 88 10.05 3.96 -4.59
C PHE A 88 9.29 4.28 -3.31
N GLU A 89 9.78 5.27 -2.58
CA GLU A 89 9.12 5.81 -1.39
C GLU A 89 8.85 7.31 -1.54
N ASP A 90 7.76 7.78 -0.93
CA ASP A 90 7.56 9.19 -0.56
C ASP A 90 7.35 9.23 0.95
N ARG A 91 8.40 9.63 1.67
CA ARG A 91 8.39 9.66 3.14
C ARG A 91 7.39 10.67 3.71
N ARG A 92 7.07 11.74 2.98
CA ARG A 92 6.12 12.77 3.45
C ARG A 92 4.70 12.26 3.39
N GLN A 93 4.38 11.52 2.33
CA GLN A 93 3.08 10.89 2.15
C GLN A 93 2.98 9.51 2.82
N MET A 94 4.08 9.00 3.37
CA MET A 94 4.19 7.62 3.86
C MET A 94 3.73 6.61 2.79
N ALA A 95 4.16 6.86 1.55
CA ALA A 95 3.85 6.04 0.40
C ALA A 95 5.03 5.13 0.05
N ALA A 96 4.72 3.93 -0.42
CA ALA A 96 5.67 2.97 -0.95
C ALA A 96 5.02 2.28 -2.14
N VAL A 97 5.58 2.47 -3.33
CA VAL A 97 4.99 2.00 -4.59
C VAL A 97 6.03 1.29 -5.43
N SER A 98 5.62 0.19 -6.07
CA SER A 98 6.31 -0.32 -7.24
C SER A 98 5.89 0.50 -8.45
N LEU A 99 6.85 0.88 -9.27
CA LEU A 99 6.65 1.64 -10.49
C LEU A 99 7.39 0.92 -11.62
N LYS A 100 6.64 0.60 -12.68
CA LYS A 100 7.18 0.03 -13.91
C LYS A 100 6.77 0.92 -15.08
N GLU A 101 7.78 1.46 -15.74
CA GLU A 101 7.59 2.19 -16.99
C GLU A 101 7.52 1.17 -18.14
N THR A 102 6.44 1.23 -18.91
CA THR A 102 6.21 0.40 -20.08
C THR A 102 6.04 1.28 -21.30
N ASN A 103 6.11 0.70 -22.49
CA ASN A 103 5.78 1.41 -23.73
C ASN A 103 4.32 1.90 -23.76
N GLU A 104 3.47 1.37 -22.89
CA GLU A 104 2.04 1.63 -22.83
C GLU A 104 1.64 2.58 -21.69
N GLY A 105 2.62 3.11 -20.93
CA GLY A 105 2.40 3.95 -19.76
C GLY A 105 3.04 3.40 -18.49
N VAL A 106 2.64 3.96 -17.36
CA VAL A 106 3.16 3.58 -16.03
C VAL A 106 2.23 2.59 -15.35
N GLU A 107 2.78 1.48 -14.85
CA GLU A 107 2.09 0.55 -13.95
C GLU A 107 2.55 0.81 -12.52
N ILE A 108 1.60 0.98 -11.60
CA ILE A 108 1.86 1.38 -10.22
C ILE A 108 1.04 0.54 -9.27
N ASP A 109 1.70 -0.09 -8.31
CA ASP A 109 1.06 -0.86 -7.24
C ASP A 109 1.66 -0.45 -5.89
N GLY A 110 0.86 -0.46 -4.84
CA GLY A 110 1.32 -0.24 -3.47
C GLY A 110 0.52 0.83 -2.72
N MET A 111 1.15 1.40 -1.70
CA MET A 111 0.54 2.39 -0.82
C MET A 111 0.85 3.80 -1.32
N VAL A 112 -0.19 4.61 -1.50
CA VAL A 112 -0.05 6.03 -1.90
C VAL A 112 -0.28 6.98 -0.72
N SER A 113 -0.74 6.43 0.41
CA SER A 113 -0.79 7.05 1.74
C SER A 113 -0.97 5.93 2.80
N PRO A 114 -0.96 6.23 4.11
CA PRO A 114 -1.24 5.23 5.15
C PRO A 114 -2.60 4.55 5.04
N THR A 115 -3.55 5.18 4.35
CA THR A 115 -4.95 4.72 4.28
C THR A 115 -5.37 4.32 2.87
N LEU A 116 -4.55 4.60 1.84
CA LEU A 116 -4.91 4.38 0.44
C LEU A 116 -3.87 3.52 -0.25
N ARG A 117 -4.37 2.56 -1.03
CA ARG A 117 -3.57 1.76 -1.98
C ARG A 117 -3.98 2.05 -3.41
N ILE A 118 -3.04 1.87 -4.33
CA ILE A 118 -3.24 1.94 -5.77
C ILE A 118 -2.92 0.59 -6.40
N ALA A 119 -3.67 0.17 -7.41
CA ALA A 119 -3.38 -1.03 -8.19
C ALA A 119 -3.80 -0.84 -9.66
N PRO A 120 -3.06 -1.41 -10.64
CA PRO A 120 -3.40 -1.29 -12.05
C PRO A 120 -4.65 -2.09 -12.40
N LEU A 121 -5.45 -1.57 -13.33
CA LEU A 121 -6.63 -2.25 -13.90
C LEU A 121 -6.33 -2.69 -15.34
N LEU A 122 -5.51 -3.72 -15.50
CA LEU A 122 -4.96 -4.13 -16.81
C LEU A 122 -6.01 -4.55 -17.86
N PHE A 123 -7.21 -4.95 -17.42
CA PHE A 123 -8.30 -5.39 -18.30
C PHE A 123 -9.32 -4.28 -18.62
N MET A 124 -9.12 -3.08 -18.08
CA MET A 124 -10.00 -1.94 -18.33
C MET A 124 -9.52 -1.12 -19.52
N ALA A 125 -10.46 -0.49 -20.22
CA ALA A 125 -10.16 0.42 -21.33
C ALA A 125 -9.23 1.56 -20.86
N ARG A 126 -8.23 1.86 -21.70
CA ARG A 126 -7.28 2.96 -21.49
C ARG A 126 -7.98 4.31 -21.63
N SER A 127 -7.35 5.37 -21.10
CA SER A 127 -7.78 6.74 -21.39
C SER A 127 -7.51 7.10 -22.86
N GLN A 128 -8.05 8.24 -23.31
CA GLN A 128 -7.84 8.71 -24.69
C GLN A 128 -6.37 8.94 -25.04
N ASP A 129 -5.55 9.31 -24.07
CA ASP A 129 -4.09 9.50 -24.19
C ASP A 129 -3.30 8.20 -23.96
N GLY A 130 -3.96 7.06 -23.78
CA GLY A 130 -3.32 5.75 -23.61
C GLY A 130 -2.89 5.42 -22.18
N SER A 131 -3.12 6.31 -21.21
CA SER A 131 -2.77 6.07 -19.80
C SER A 131 -3.50 4.85 -19.23
N ILE A 132 -2.77 4.09 -18.40
CA ILE A 132 -3.27 2.87 -17.76
C ILE A 132 -4.20 3.24 -16.60
N PRO A 133 -5.44 2.74 -16.54
CA PRO A 133 -6.32 2.99 -15.42
C PRO A 133 -5.82 2.28 -14.17
N HIS A 134 -5.91 2.98 -13.03
CA HIS A 134 -5.55 2.45 -11.73
C HIS A 134 -6.71 2.62 -10.76
N LYS A 135 -6.96 1.61 -9.92
CA LYS A 135 -7.89 1.74 -8.82
C LYS A 135 -7.16 2.26 -7.59
N VAL A 136 -7.60 3.38 -7.06
CA VAL A 136 -7.24 3.82 -5.70
C VAL A 136 -8.36 3.41 -4.77
N SER A 137 -8.01 2.80 -3.64
CA SER A 137 -8.97 2.27 -2.67
C SER A 137 -8.45 2.40 -1.25
N GLU A 138 -9.36 2.50 -0.28
CA GLU A 138 -8.99 2.44 1.12
C GLU A 138 -8.40 1.08 1.50
N ILE A 139 -7.34 1.12 2.28
CA ILE A 139 -6.77 -0.07 2.91
C ILE A 139 -7.73 -0.46 4.02
N LYS A 140 -8.45 -1.57 3.82
CA LYS A 140 -9.32 -2.12 4.86
C LYS A 140 -8.44 -2.60 6.01
N ALA A 141 -8.53 -1.95 7.17
CA ALA A 141 -7.99 -2.50 8.40
C ALA A 141 -8.68 -3.83 8.66
N HIS A 142 -7.96 -4.94 8.50
CA HIS A 142 -8.48 -6.24 8.93
C HIS A 142 -8.32 -6.28 10.44
N ALA A 143 -9.43 -6.38 11.18
CA ALA A 143 -9.39 -6.41 12.64
C ALA A 143 -8.61 -7.61 13.22
N ASP A 144 -8.14 -8.53 12.38
CA ASP A 144 -7.36 -9.70 12.75
C ASP A 144 -5.89 -9.58 12.29
N TYR A 145 -5.20 -8.55 12.79
CA TYR A 145 -3.74 -8.45 12.71
C TYR A 145 -3.03 -9.28 13.79
N ASN A 146 -3.74 -10.21 14.47
CA ASN A 146 -3.17 -11.00 15.57
C ASN A 146 -1.99 -11.88 15.14
N HIS A 147 -1.75 -12.04 13.84
CA HIS A 147 -0.63 -12.79 13.29
C HIS A 147 0.45 -11.92 12.63
N ASP A 148 0.21 -10.61 12.52
CA ASP A 148 1.16 -9.66 11.92
C ASP A 148 2.03 -9.08 13.03
N PHE A 149 3.21 -9.67 13.19
CA PHE A 149 4.20 -9.21 14.16
C PHE A 149 5.40 -8.60 13.44
N ILE A 150 5.75 -7.37 13.78
CA ILE A 150 7.10 -6.85 13.48
C ILE A 150 8.05 -7.56 14.44
N LEU A 151 8.70 -8.63 13.95
CA LEU A 151 9.73 -9.29 14.73
C LEU A 151 10.91 -8.32 14.91
N GLN A 152 11.22 -7.99 16.16
CA GLN A 152 12.44 -7.23 16.44
C GLN A 152 13.66 -8.00 15.92
N PRO A 153 14.69 -7.32 15.36
CA PRO A 153 15.85 -7.99 14.77
C PRO A 153 16.54 -9.00 15.69
N ASP A 154 16.52 -8.77 17.01
CA ASP A 154 17.07 -9.68 18.02
C ASP A 154 16.27 -10.99 18.14
N ALA A 155 14.94 -10.94 17.98
CA ALA A 155 14.07 -12.10 17.96
C ALA A 155 14.35 -13.00 16.75
N LEU A 156 14.65 -12.40 15.58
CA LEU A 156 15.07 -13.13 14.37
C LEU A 156 16.43 -13.81 14.54
N LEU A 157 17.40 -13.13 15.17
CA LEU A 157 18.71 -13.68 15.49
C LEU A 157 18.59 -14.87 16.47
N LYS A 158 17.78 -14.73 17.52
CA LYS A 158 17.47 -15.81 18.48
C LYS A 158 16.78 -17.00 17.80
N ALA A 159 15.79 -16.75 16.95
CA ALA A 159 15.09 -17.81 16.21
C ALA A 159 16.02 -18.56 15.23
N ARG A 160 16.91 -17.85 14.52
CA ARG A 160 17.96 -18.46 13.68
C ARG A 160 18.94 -19.29 14.50
N ALA A 161 19.41 -18.77 15.64
CA ALA A 161 20.32 -19.48 16.54
C ALA A 161 19.69 -20.78 17.08
N LEU A 162 18.45 -20.72 17.54
CA LEU A 162 17.70 -21.88 18.03
C LEU A 162 17.45 -22.91 16.92
N ARG A 163 17.08 -22.47 15.71
CA ARG A 163 16.89 -23.37 14.57
C ARG A 163 18.18 -24.11 14.19
N ASN A 164 19.32 -23.42 14.19
CA ASN A 164 20.62 -24.03 13.89
C ASN A 164 21.04 -25.01 15.01
N TYR A 165 20.78 -24.68 16.27
CA TYR A 165 21.01 -25.55 17.42
C TYR A 165 20.22 -26.86 17.34
N TYR A 166 18.93 -26.82 16.99
CA TYR A 166 18.11 -28.02 16.85
C TYR A 166 18.50 -28.87 15.62
N TRP A 167 19.04 -28.26 14.56
CA TRP A 167 19.54 -28.98 13.38
C TRP A 167 20.88 -29.68 13.64
N SER A 168 21.79 -29.11 14.43
CA SER A 168 23.10 -29.72 14.71
C SER A 168 23.02 -30.90 15.68
N ARG A 169 21.94 -31.02 16.45
CA ARG A 169 21.70 -32.09 17.43
C ARG A 169 20.94 -33.31 16.86
N ARG A 170 20.54 -33.26 15.59
CA ARG A 170 19.91 -34.39 14.87
C ARG A 170 20.85 -35.12 13.91
N LYS A 171 22.16 -34.86 13.98
CA LYS A 171 23.20 -35.68 13.35
C LYS A 171 23.91 -36.52 14.40
#